data_AF-B4GPE4-F1
#
_entry.id   AF-B4GPE4-F1
#
_cell.length_a   1.000
_cell.length_b   1.000
_cell.length_c   1.000
_cell.angle_alpha   90.00
_cell.angle_beta   90.00
_cell.angle_gamma   90.00
#
_symmetry.space_group_name_H-M   'P 1'
#
loop_
_entity.id
_entity.type
_entity.pdbx_description
1 polymer ?
#
loop_
_entity_poly.entity_id
_entity_poly.type
_entity_poly.pdbx_seq_one_letter_code
_entity_poly.pdbx_strand_id
1 'polypeptide(L)'
;MLQPSFLMVVVLLATFSQSLHLENAGSKPPTKELPRPLIPLEEEEEAHMDAEIEMGTFQRERNGRSRRPTLMDVALQQSVRQGLDAMAELYGRIQPEMLRNGQTLQDNHPAAMLSRFNAPTVDTERREMAAYATIAAAKAFRKK
;
A
#
# COMPACT_ATOMS: atom_id res chain seq x y z
N MET A 1 -15.21 9.52 -56.07
CA MET A 1 -14.57 8.29 -56.56
C MET A 1 -13.52 7.87 -55.53
N LEU A 2 -13.78 6.83 -54.75
CA LEU A 2 -12.90 6.37 -53.67
C LEU A 2 -11.72 5.62 -54.29
N GLN A 3 -10.48 6.02 -53.99
CA GLN A 3 -9.29 5.37 -54.54
C GLN A 3 -9.15 3.94 -53.95
N PRO A 4 -8.82 2.92 -54.77
CA PRO A 4 -8.76 1.53 -54.32
C PRO A 4 -7.68 1.26 -53.27
N SER A 5 -6.67 2.13 -53.18
CA SER A 5 -5.60 2.08 -52.17
C SER A 5 -6.13 2.31 -50.75
N PHE A 6 -7.08 3.23 -50.56
CA PHE A 6 -7.66 3.50 -49.24
C PHE A 6 -8.51 2.33 -48.73
N LEU A 7 -9.21 1.64 -49.62
CA LEU A 7 -10.02 0.47 -49.27
C LEU A 7 -9.12 -0.69 -48.78
N MET A 8 -7.98 -0.89 -49.43
CA MET A 8 -6.96 -1.86 -49.02
C MET A 8 -6.38 -1.55 -47.62
N VAL A 9 -6.07 -0.28 -47.33
CA VAL A 9 -5.55 0.14 -46.02
C VAL A 9 -6.59 -0.04 -44.92
N VAL A 10 -7.85 0.27 -45.18
CA VAL A 10 -8.94 0.09 -44.19
C VAL A 10 -9.20 -1.38 -43.92
N VAL A 11 -9.13 -2.24 -44.94
CA VAL A 11 -9.25 -3.70 -44.77
C VAL A 11 -8.06 -4.26 -43.98
N LEU A 12 -6.83 -3.80 -44.26
CA LEU A 12 -5.64 -4.19 -43.51
C LEU A 12 -5.70 -3.73 -42.04
N LEU A 13 -6.21 -2.52 -41.78
CA LEU A 13 -6.38 -2.02 -40.42
C LEU A 13 -7.45 -2.82 -39.67
N ALA A 14 -8.56 -3.14 -40.33
CA ALA A 14 -9.66 -3.90 -39.76
C ALA A 14 -9.26 -5.34 -39.42
N THR A 15 -8.49 -6.02 -40.29
CA THR A 15 -7.97 -7.36 -40.01
C THR A 15 -6.91 -7.35 -38.92
N PHE A 16 -6.04 -6.32 -38.86
CA PHE A 16 -5.05 -6.17 -37.80
C PHE A 16 -5.69 -5.97 -36.42
N SER A 17 -6.78 -5.20 -36.33
CA SER A 17 -7.55 -5.07 -35.09
C SER A 17 -8.26 -6.36 -34.67
N GLN A 18 -8.65 -7.22 -35.61
CA GLN A 18 -9.22 -8.54 -35.29
C GLN A 18 -8.16 -9.54 -34.81
N SER A 19 -6.94 -9.46 -35.32
CA SER A 19 -5.82 -10.33 -34.88
C SER A 19 -5.38 -10.06 -33.44
N LEU A 20 -5.60 -8.86 -32.89
CA LEU A 20 -5.29 -8.56 -31.48
C LEU A 20 -6.33 -9.11 -30.49
N HIS A 21 -7.48 -9.62 -30.96
CA HIS A 21 -8.60 -9.98 -30.09
C HIS A 21 -8.80 -11.50 -29.92
N LEU A 22 -7.87 -12.34 -30.41
CA LEU A 22 -7.99 -13.81 -30.37
C LEU A 22 -6.84 -14.54 -29.67
N GLU A 23 -6.31 -13.95 -28.61
CA GLU A 23 -5.53 -14.67 -27.59
C GLU A 23 -6.10 -14.36 -26.20
N ASN A 24 -7.36 -14.75 -26.01
CA ASN A 24 -7.94 -14.87 -24.68
C ASN A 24 -8.73 -16.18 -24.59
N ALA A 25 -8.01 -17.28 -24.38
CA ALA A 25 -8.56 -18.46 -23.74
C ALA A 25 -7.43 -19.28 -23.11
N GLY A 26 -7.40 -19.34 -21.78
CA GLY A 26 -6.91 -20.53 -21.10
C GLY A 26 -5.49 -20.48 -20.55
N SER A 27 -5.15 -19.51 -19.72
CA SER A 27 -4.45 -19.83 -18.46
C SER A 27 -4.67 -18.68 -17.49
N LYS A 28 -5.23 -18.99 -16.32
CA LYS A 28 -5.07 -18.11 -15.17
C LYS A 28 -3.55 -17.93 -15.02
N PRO A 29 -3.02 -16.70 -14.91
CA PRO A 29 -1.60 -16.54 -14.59
C PRO A 29 -1.34 -17.39 -13.36
N PRO A 30 -0.18 -18.09 -13.23
CA PRO A 30 0.12 -18.80 -12.01
C PRO A 30 -0.03 -17.76 -10.91
N THR A 31 -1.08 -17.91 -10.09
CA THR A 31 -1.24 -17.13 -8.88
C THR A 31 -0.01 -17.52 -8.10
N LYS A 32 1.02 -16.67 -8.22
CA LYS A 32 2.21 -16.74 -7.41
C LYS A 32 1.65 -16.47 -6.03
N GLU A 33 1.28 -17.56 -5.35
CA GLU A 33 0.68 -17.49 -4.03
C GLU A 33 1.64 -16.62 -3.25
N LEU A 34 1.14 -15.46 -2.83
CA LEU A 34 1.88 -14.61 -1.92
C LEU A 34 2.31 -15.52 -0.78
N PRO A 35 3.58 -15.44 -0.34
CA PRO A 35 4.01 -16.23 0.80
C PRO A 35 2.98 -16.01 1.91
N ARG A 36 2.30 -17.09 2.30
CA ARG A 36 1.26 -17.02 3.32
C ARG A 36 1.92 -16.44 4.57
N PRO A 37 1.27 -15.48 5.26
CA PRO A 37 1.80 -14.94 6.49
C PRO A 37 2.06 -16.11 7.44
N LEU A 38 3.18 -16.04 8.18
CA LEU A 38 3.57 -17.08 9.14
C LEU A 38 2.54 -17.25 10.29
N ILE A 39 1.59 -16.31 10.40
CA ILE A 39 0.55 -16.25 11.40
C ILE A 39 -0.77 -16.06 10.64
N PRO A 40 -1.69 -17.05 10.66
CA PRO A 40 -3.05 -16.86 10.18
C PRO A 40 -3.69 -15.71 10.95
N LEU A 41 -4.18 -14.68 10.25
CA LEU A 41 -5.05 -13.68 10.84
C LEU A 41 -6.40 -14.35 11.03
N GLU A 42 -6.63 -14.93 12.21
CA GLU A 42 -7.97 -15.30 12.64
C GLU A 42 -8.76 -14.01 12.84
N GLU A 43 -9.94 -13.95 12.23
CA GLU A 43 -10.85 -12.81 12.28
C GLU A 43 -11.23 -12.52 13.74
N GLU A 44 -11.15 -11.23 14.10
CA GLU A 44 -11.37 -10.70 15.44
C GLU A 44 -12.75 -11.07 15.99
N GLU A 45 -12.81 -12.01 16.94
CA GLU A 45 -13.88 -12.08 17.94
C GLU A 45 -13.29 -11.93 19.34
N GLU A 46 -13.52 -10.74 19.90
CA GLU A 46 -13.70 -10.44 21.32
C GLU A 46 -12.86 -11.23 22.35
N ALA A 47 -11.65 -10.76 22.64
CA ALA A 47 -11.08 -10.89 23.99
C ALA A 47 -10.05 -9.78 24.24
N HIS A 48 -10.52 -8.67 24.80
CA HIS A 48 -9.67 -7.82 25.62
C HIS A 48 -9.09 -8.64 26.77
N MET A 49 -7.83 -8.32 27.12
CA MET A 49 -6.99 -8.87 28.19
C MET A 49 -6.14 -10.06 27.75
N ASP A 50 -4.87 -9.75 27.43
CA ASP A 50 -3.66 -10.57 27.60
C ASP A 50 -2.58 -10.24 26.54
N ALA A 51 -2.40 -8.96 26.21
CA ALA A 51 -1.35 -8.50 25.28
C ALA A 51 0.08 -8.52 25.86
N GLU A 52 0.33 -9.24 26.96
CA GLU A 52 1.65 -9.33 27.60
C GLU A 52 2.33 -10.71 27.49
N ILE A 53 1.69 -11.71 26.87
CA ILE A 53 2.21 -13.10 26.86
C ILE A 53 2.22 -13.71 25.46
N GLU A 54 2.66 -12.97 24.43
CA GLU A 54 2.89 -13.58 23.10
C GLU A 54 4.17 -13.10 22.38
N MET A 55 5.19 -12.69 23.14
CA MET A 55 6.57 -12.66 22.62
C MET A 55 7.40 -13.89 23.05
N GLY A 56 6.77 -14.88 23.70
CA GLY A 56 7.46 -16.01 24.34
C GLY A 56 7.44 -17.34 23.60
N THR A 57 6.63 -17.50 22.55
CA THR A 57 6.27 -18.83 22.02
C THR A 57 6.91 -19.21 20.69
N PHE A 58 7.51 -18.27 19.94
CA PHE A 58 8.17 -18.56 18.66
C PHE A 58 9.54 -19.27 18.75
N GLN A 59 10.03 -19.62 19.95
CA GLN A 59 11.39 -20.14 20.12
C GLN A 59 11.49 -21.57 20.67
N ARG A 60 10.39 -22.28 20.93
CA ARG A 60 10.48 -23.48 21.78
C ARG A 60 10.76 -24.82 21.10
N GLU A 61 10.92 -24.86 19.78
CA GLU A 61 11.27 -26.10 19.05
C GLU A 61 12.50 -25.96 18.14
N ARG A 62 13.53 -25.24 18.59
CA ARG A 62 14.85 -25.32 17.94
C ARG A 62 15.83 -26.00 18.88
N ASN A 63 16.02 -27.30 18.62
CA ASN A 63 17.17 -28.16 18.92
C ASN A 63 18.27 -27.54 19.77
N GLY A 64 18.65 -28.23 20.85
CA GLY A 64 19.66 -27.86 21.87
C GLY A 64 21.02 -27.40 21.34
N ARG A 65 21.05 -26.21 20.73
CA ARG A 65 22.23 -25.45 20.37
C ARG A 65 22.60 -24.56 21.55
N SER A 66 23.90 -24.43 21.81
CA SER A 66 24.44 -23.61 22.89
C SER A 66 23.76 -22.25 22.92
N ARG A 67 23.35 -21.79 24.11
CA ARG A 67 22.76 -20.46 24.39
C ARG A 67 23.68 -19.27 24.07
N ARG A 68 24.74 -19.48 23.30
CA ARG A 68 25.70 -18.44 22.94
C ARG A 68 25.10 -17.67 21.76
N PRO A 69 25.00 -16.34 21.86
CA PRO A 69 24.52 -15.54 20.76
C PRO A 69 25.46 -15.75 19.56
N THR A 70 24.87 -15.94 18.39
CA THR A 70 25.64 -16.00 17.16
C THR A 70 26.17 -14.61 16.83
N LEU A 71 27.23 -14.53 16.02
CA LEU A 71 27.74 -13.24 15.56
C LEU A 71 26.65 -12.44 14.81
N MET A 72 25.73 -13.14 14.14
CA MET A 72 24.55 -12.53 13.52
C MET A 72 23.61 -11.90 14.55
N ASP A 73 23.31 -12.61 15.65
CA ASP A 73 22.42 -12.08 16.70
C ASP A 73 23.00 -10.81 17.34
N VAL A 74 24.31 -10.78 17.55
CA VAL A 74 25.01 -9.60 18.08
C VAL A 74 24.96 -8.44 17.08
N ALA A 75 25.21 -8.71 15.80
CA ALA A 75 25.14 -7.69 14.75
C ALA A 75 23.72 -7.11 14.62
N LEU A 76 22.69 -7.97 14.64
CA LEU A 76 21.29 -7.55 14.62
C LEU A 76 20.93 -6.72 15.84
N GLN A 77 21.31 -7.17 17.03
CA GLN A 77 21.03 -6.43 18.26
C GLN A 77 21.72 -5.05 18.26
N GLN A 78 22.95 -4.98 17.77
CA GLN A 78 23.69 -3.73 17.65
C GLN A 78 23.05 -2.79 16.62
N SER A 79 22.64 -3.31 15.44
CA SER A 79 21.99 -2.48 14.43
C SER A 79 20.64 -1.95 14.91
N VAL A 80 19.86 -2.76 15.64
CA VAL A 80 18.59 -2.33 16.23
C VAL A 80 18.81 -1.24 17.27
N ARG A 81 19.77 -1.41 18.19
CA ARG A 81 20.09 -0.40 19.20
C ARG A 81 20.52 0.92 18.55
N GLN A 82 21.43 0.86 17.59
CA GLN A 82 21.88 2.04 16.86
C GLN A 82 20.73 2.72 16.11
N GLY A 83 19.84 1.95 15.50
CA GLY A 83 18.64 2.48 14.85
C GLY A 83 17.71 3.19 15.85
N LEU A 84 17.47 2.60 17.02
CA LEU A 84 16.65 3.19 18.07
C LEU A 84 17.26 4.47 18.63
N ASP A 85 18.57 4.46 18.90
CA ASP A 85 19.29 5.64 19.38
C ASP A 85 19.23 6.79 18.36
N ALA A 86 19.42 6.49 17.07
CA ALA A 86 19.30 7.46 16.00
C ALA A 86 17.87 8.02 15.89
N MET A 87 16.84 7.18 16.06
CA MET A 87 15.44 7.63 16.05
C MET A 87 15.13 8.49 17.27
N ALA A 88 15.63 8.12 18.45
CA ALA A 88 15.48 8.91 19.67
C ALA A 88 16.11 10.31 19.51
N GLU A 89 17.27 10.41 18.86
CA GLU A 89 17.91 11.69 18.53
C GLU A 89 17.12 12.48 17.48
N LEU A 90 16.70 11.83 16.39
CA LEU A 90 15.96 12.44 15.30
C LEU A 90 14.66 13.09 15.78
N TYR A 91 13.85 12.35 16.55
CA TYR A 91 12.55 12.83 17.01
C TYR A 91 12.63 13.61 18.32
N GLY A 92 13.60 13.30 19.19
CA GLY A 92 13.75 13.96 20.48
C GLY A 92 14.42 15.33 20.40
N ARG A 93 15.34 15.52 19.45
CA ARG A 93 16.14 16.74 19.35
C ARG A 93 16.08 17.40 17.97
N ILE A 94 16.41 16.65 16.92
CA ILE A 94 16.62 17.22 15.58
C ILE A 94 15.31 17.78 15.02
N GLN A 95 14.23 17.00 14.99
CA GLN A 95 12.95 17.45 14.43
C GLN A 95 12.38 18.67 15.18
N PRO A 96 12.35 18.71 16.53
CA PRO A 96 11.93 19.92 17.25
C PRO A 96 12.78 21.15 16.92
N GLU A 97 14.10 21.01 16.82
CA GLU A 97 15.00 22.10 16.44
C GLU A 97 14.73 22.55 14.99
N MET A 98 14.56 21.63 14.05
CA MET A 98 14.20 21.92 12.66
C MET A 98 12.88 22.70 12.55
N LEU A 99 11.86 22.30 13.31
CA LEU A 99 10.56 22.99 13.35
C LEU A 99 10.69 24.39 13.96
N ARG A 100 11.45 24.55 15.05
CA ARG A 100 11.73 25.87 15.65
C ARG A 100 12.46 26.79 14.68
N ASN A 101 13.35 26.22 13.86
CA ASN A 101 14.10 26.93 12.83
C ASN A 101 13.30 27.17 11.54
N GLY A 102 12.02 26.76 11.48
CA GLY A 102 11.18 26.92 10.30
C GLY A 102 11.63 26.10 9.09
N GLN A 103 12.40 25.03 9.29
CA GLN A 103 12.87 24.14 8.22
C GLN A 103 11.78 23.16 7.78
N THR A 104 10.62 23.69 7.40
CA THR A 104 9.54 22.90 6.82
C THR A 104 9.70 22.83 5.31
N LEU A 105 9.36 21.67 4.75
CA LEU A 105 9.41 21.47 3.31
C LEU A 105 8.33 22.36 2.64
N GLN A 106 8.72 23.16 1.65
CA GLN A 106 7.78 24.02 0.95
C GLN A 106 6.78 23.21 0.13
N ASP A 107 5.56 23.72 -0.05
CA ASP A 107 4.48 23.05 -0.80
C ASP A 107 4.84 22.78 -2.27
N ASN A 108 5.75 23.57 -2.83
CA ASN A 108 6.24 23.43 -4.20
C ASN A 108 7.31 22.33 -4.34
N HIS A 109 7.78 21.75 -3.24
CA HIS A 109 8.81 20.71 -3.29
C HIS A 109 8.18 19.38 -3.73
N PRO A 110 8.82 18.62 -4.64
CA PRO A 110 8.25 17.36 -5.14
C PRO A 110 7.94 16.36 -4.02
N ALA A 111 8.77 16.28 -2.99
CA ALA A 111 8.48 15.41 -1.84
C ALA A 111 7.27 15.88 -1.00
N ALA A 112 7.00 17.19 -0.92
CA ALA A 112 5.77 17.69 -0.29
C ALA A 112 4.54 17.36 -1.13
N MET A 113 4.64 17.49 -2.47
CA MET A 113 3.58 17.07 -3.38
C MET A 113 3.29 15.57 -3.26
N LEU A 114 4.32 14.72 -3.23
CA LEU A 114 4.18 13.27 -3.04
C LEU A 114 3.50 12.93 -1.71
N SER A 115 3.86 13.61 -0.62
CA SER A 115 3.25 13.40 0.69
C SER A 115 1.74 13.67 0.66
N ARG A 116 1.27 14.67 -0.08
CA ARG A 116 -0.15 15.01 -0.20
C ARG A 116 -0.98 13.94 -0.90
N PHE A 117 -0.38 13.09 -1.75
CA PHE A 117 -1.11 11.99 -2.38
C PHE A 117 -1.48 10.88 -1.40
N ASN A 118 -0.73 10.73 -0.31
CA ASN A 118 -0.97 9.69 0.69
C ASN A 118 -1.90 10.17 1.83
N ALA A 119 -2.16 11.48 1.92
CA ALA A 119 -3.10 12.02 2.88
C ALA A 119 -4.52 12.01 2.31
N PRO A 120 -5.55 11.58 3.06
CA PRO A 120 -6.93 11.78 2.65
C PRO A 120 -7.14 13.29 2.45
N THR A 121 -7.42 13.68 1.20
CA THR A 121 -7.56 15.09 0.82
C THR A 121 -8.68 15.75 1.60
N VAL A 122 -8.47 17.01 2.02
CA VAL A 122 -9.40 17.88 2.76
C VAL A 122 -10.80 18.02 2.13
N ASP A 123 -10.98 17.62 0.86
CA ASP A 123 -12.27 17.65 0.16
C ASP A 123 -13.21 16.46 0.48
N THR A 124 -13.00 15.71 1.56
CA THR A 124 -13.94 14.66 2.00
C THR A 124 -15.33 15.23 2.21
N GLU A 125 -15.46 16.38 2.89
CA GLU A 125 -16.74 17.01 3.21
C GLU A 125 -17.53 17.42 1.95
N ARG A 126 -16.86 18.05 0.96
CA ARG A 126 -17.51 18.41 -0.32
C ARG A 126 -17.96 17.17 -1.08
N ARG A 127 -17.16 16.11 -1.07
CA ARG A 127 -17.45 14.85 -1.78
C ARG A 127 -18.58 14.09 -1.10
N GLU A 128 -18.65 14.10 0.24
CA GLU A 128 -19.74 13.56 1.04
C GLU A 128 -21.05 14.31 0.81
N MET A 129 -21.02 15.64 0.80
CA MET A 129 -22.19 16.47 0.55
C MET A 129 -22.72 16.27 -0.87
N ALA A 130 -21.83 16.16 -1.86
CA ALA A 130 -22.21 15.82 -3.23
C ALA A 130 -22.83 14.42 -3.32
N ALA A 131 -22.23 13.41 -2.68
CA ALA A 131 -22.78 12.06 -2.63
C ALA A 131 -24.17 12.04 -1.96
N TYR A 132 -24.33 12.72 -0.82
CA TYR A 132 -25.62 12.83 -0.15
C TYR A 132 -26.68 13.49 -1.04
N ALA A 133 -26.35 14.61 -1.69
CA ALA A 133 -27.24 15.30 -2.61
C ALA A 133 -27.67 14.40 -3.78
N THR A 134 -26.75 13.60 -4.34
CA THR A 134 -27.07 12.66 -5.42
C THR A 134 -28.00 11.54 -4.97
N ILE A 135 -27.78 10.97 -3.78
CA ILE A 135 -28.65 9.93 -3.21
C ILE A 135 -30.04 10.49 -2.94
N ALA A 136 -30.13 11.69 -2.36
CA ALA A 136 -31.39 12.37 -2.10
C ALA A 136 -32.16 12.67 -3.40
N ALA A 137 -31.49 13.18 -4.42
CA ALA A 137 -32.06 13.42 -5.74
C ALA A 137 -32.57 12.11 -6.39
N ALA A 138 -31.74 11.06 -6.41
CA ALA A 138 -32.13 9.76 -6.95
C ALA A 138 -33.35 9.18 -6.21
N LYS A 139 -33.40 9.31 -4.88
CA LYS A 139 -34.55 8.89 -4.07
C LYS A 139 -35.83 9.67 -4.41
N ALA A 140 -35.72 10.96 -4.71
CA ALA A 140 -36.84 11.78 -5.13
C ALA A 140 -37.38 11.37 -6.51
N PHE A 141 -36.51 11.03 -7.45
CA PHE A 141 -36.92 10.56 -8.79
C PHE A 141 -37.59 9.18 -8.76
N ARG A 142 -37.21 8.30 -7.84
CA ARG A 142 -37.81 6.95 -7.71
C ARG A 142 -39.27 6.95 -7.21
N LYS A 143 -39.74 8.04 -6.61
CA LYS A 143 -41.08 8.13 -5.98
C LYS A 143 -42.18 8.70 -6.90
N LYS A 144 -41.85 9.03 -8.15
CA LYS A 144 -42.80 9.34 -9.22
C LYS A 144 -42.98 8.12 -10.11
#